data_AF-A0A9D8P3E9-F1
#
_entry.id   AF-A0A9D8P3E9-F1
#
_cell.length_a   1.000
_cell.length_b   1.000
_cell.length_c   1.000
_cell.angle_alpha   90.00
_cell.angle_beta   90.00
_cell.angle_gamma   90.00
#
_symmetry.space_group_name_H-M   'P 1'
#
loop_
_entity.id
_entity.type
_entity.pdbx_description
1 polymer ?
#
loop_
_entity_poly.entity_id
_entity_poly.type
_entity_poly.pdbx_seq_one_letter_code
_entity_poly.pdbx_strand_id
1 'polypeptide(L)'
;MTAADMYLHYVYTRCPMAKTMISIRLENSVLDWFKANAPEGYQKKINTVLQDYQQRSVMQAQKNLGRAQQIFLQYHARCFWHLKKDLEITSAHIPIIQEGLRKFGGLEGMRLAAEINLDL
;
A
#
# COMPACT_ATOMS: atom_id res chain seq x y z
N MET A 1 -38.90 0.73 18.72
CA MET A 1 -38.05 1.64 17.92
C MET A 1 -38.97 2.70 17.34
N THR A 2 -38.81 3.94 17.78
CA THR A 2 -39.64 5.07 17.33
C THR A 2 -39.08 5.65 16.02
N ALA A 3 -39.89 6.39 15.27
CA ALA A 3 -39.43 7.08 14.06
C ALA A 3 -38.23 8.03 14.33
N ALA A 4 -38.15 8.57 15.55
CA ALA A 4 -37.03 9.40 16.00
C ALA A 4 -35.72 8.61 16.15
N ASP A 5 -35.79 7.38 16.68
CA ASP A 5 -34.61 6.50 16.80
C ASP A 5 -34.06 6.11 15.43
N MET A 6 -34.95 5.84 14.46
CA MET A 6 -34.57 5.50 13.09
C MET A 6 -33.91 6.68 12.36
N TYR A 7 -34.39 7.91 12.62
CA TYR A 7 -33.83 9.13 12.05
C TYR A 7 -32.45 9.47 12.64
N LEU A 8 -32.29 9.34 13.96
CA LEU A 8 -31.00 9.54 14.63
C LEU A 8 -29.94 8.55 14.12
N HIS A 9 -30.28 7.26 13.98
CA HIS A 9 -29.33 6.28 13.47
C HIS A 9 -28.87 6.57 12.03
N TYR A 10 -29.78 7.05 11.17
CA TYR A 10 -29.49 7.47 9.80
C TYR A 10 -28.57 8.70 9.74
N VAL A 11 -28.74 9.65 10.67
CA VAL A 11 -27.88 10.85 10.75
C VAL A 11 -26.47 10.51 11.24
N TYR A 12 -26.34 9.67 12.27
CA TYR A 12 -25.03 9.27 12.80
C TYR A 12 -24.21 8.44 11.79
N THR A 13 -24.85 7.61 10.97
CA THR A 13 -24.16 6.83 9.93
C THR A 13 -23.64 7.67 8.76
N ARG A 14 -24.13 8.91 8.60
CA ARG A 14 -23.70 9.84 7.54
C ARG A 14 -22.87 11.02 8.02
N CYS A 15 -22.66 11.15 9.32
CA CYS A 15 -21.81 12.21 9.85
C CYS A 15 -20.36 11.89 9.49
N PRO A 16 -19.70 12.66 8.60
CA PRO A 16 -18.30 12.41 8.30
C PRO A 16 -17.52 12.58 9.59
N MET A 17 -16.68 11.59 9.92
CA MET A 17 -15.81 11.65 11.10
C MET A 17 -15.06 12.99 11.11
N ALA A 18 -15.01 13.63 12.28
CA ALA A 18 -14.31 14.89 12.44
C ALA A 18 -12.84 14.74 11.98
N LYS A 19 -12.36 15.70 11.19
CA LYS A 19 -10.97 15.69 10.71
C LYS A 19 -10.04 15.84 11.91
N THR A 20 -9.06 14.93 12.02
CA THR A 20 -7.98 15.08 12.99
C THR A 20 -6.97 16.10 12.46
N MET A 21 -6.58 17.07 13.28
CA MET A 21 -5.53 18.02 12.91
C MET A 21 -4.17 17.31 12.92
N ILE A 22 -3.50 17.28 11.77
CA ILE A 22 -2.17 16.70 11.59
C ILE A 22 -1.29 17.76 10.93
N SER A 23 -0.06 17.94 11.41
CA SER A 23 0.93 18.84 10.81
C SER A 23 1.83 18.08 9.84
N ILE A 24 1.78 18.42 8.56
CA ILE A 24 2.70 17.91 7.53
C ILE A 24 3.53 19.08 7.01
N ARG A 25 4.85 18.90 6.89
CA ARG A 25 5.73 19.91 6.28
C ARG A 25 5.68 19.76 4.76
N LEU A 26 5.34 20.86 4.09
CA LEU A 26 5.37 20.98 2.64
C LEU A 26 6.36 22.09 2.28
N GLU A 27 7.02 21.94 1.15
CA GLU A 27 7.82 23.04 0.60
C GLU A 27 6.92 24.23 0.25
N ASN A 28 7.43 25.44 0.42
CA ASN A 28 6.69 26.66 0.11
C ASN A 28 6.28 26.71 -1.37
N SER A 29 7.16 26.29 -2.28
CA SER A 29 6.91 26.16 -3.72
C SER A 29 5.67 25.33 -4.04
N VAL A 30 5.50 24.20 -3.34
CA VAL A 30 4.37 23.28 -3.50
C VAL A 30 3.08 23.93 -2.98
N LEU A 31 3.14 24.58 -1.81
CA LEU A 31 2.00 25.26 -1.24
C LEU A 31 1.52 26.43 -2.12
N ASP A 32 2.46 27.21 -2.66
CA ASP A 32 2.17 28.34 -3.54
C ASP A 32 1.54 27.86 -4.86
N TRP A 33 2.04 26.75 -5.41
CA TRP A 33 1.42 26.10 -6.56
C TRP A 33 -0.03 25.69 -6.28
N PHE A 34 -0.31 25.06 -5.13
CA PHE A 34 -1.68 24.67 -4.77
C PHE A 34 -2.60 25.88 -4.56
N LYS A 35 -2.10 26.95 -3.96
CA LYS A 35 -2.85 28.21 -3.80
C LYS A 35 -3.16 28.87 -5.15
N ALA A 36 -2.23 28.83 -6.10
CA ALA A 36 -2.42 29.39 -7.44
C ALA A 36 -3.40 28.58 -8.30
N ASN A 37 -3.34 27.24 -8.21
CA ASN A 37 -4.18 26.34 -9.03
C ASN A 37 -5.57 26.10 -8.42
N ALA A 38 -5.74 26.28 -7.12
CA ALA A 38 -7.01 26.08 -6.41
C ALA A 38 -7.17 27.11 -5.28
N PRO A 39 -7.36 28.41 -5.61
CA PRO A 39 -7.45 29.47 -4.62
C PRO A 39 -8.56 29.22 -3.59
N GLU A 40 -9.68 28.62 -4.03
CA GLU A 40 -10.74 28.14 -3.15
C GLU A 40 -10.59 26.63 -2.91
N GLY A 41 -10.12 26.27 -1.71
CA GLY A 41 -10.10 24.87 -1.27
C GLY A 41 -8.84 24.07 -1.60
N TYR A 42 -7.68 24.73 -1.76
CA TYR A 42 -6.38 24.05 -1.92
C TYR A 42 -6.12 22.94 -0.89
N GLN A 43 -6.57 23.11 0.37
CA GLN A 43 -6.48 22.08 1.42
C GLN A 43 -7.26 20.79 1.08
N LYS A 44 -8.42 20.90 0.42
CA LYS A 44 -9.18 19.74 -0.05
C LYS A 44 -8.39 19.01 -1.14
N LYS A 45 -7.78 19.76 -2.06
CA LYS A 45 -6.96 19.20 -3.13
C LYS A 45 -5.70 18.50 -2.60
N ILE A 46 -5.03 19.09 -1.61
CA ILE A 46 -3.90 18.45 -0.91
C ILE A 46 -4.34 17.12 -0.31
N ASN A 47 -5.46 17.09 0.42
CA ASN A 47 -5.97 15.85 1.01
C ASN A 47 -6.31 14.79 -0.06
N THR A 48 -6.90 15.18 -1.20
CA THR A 48 -7.14 14.26 -2.32
C THR A 48 -5.85 13.67 -2.87
N VAL A 49 -4.82 14.49 -3.08
CA VAL A 49 -3.51 14.01 -3.57
C VAL A 49 -2.87 13.04 -2.57
N LEU A 50 -2.95 13.33 -1.27
CA LEU A 50 -2.45 12.44 -0.22
C LEU A 50 -3.19 11.09 -0.20
N GLN A 51 -4.52 11.12 -0.35
CA GLN A 51 -5.35 9.92 -0.44
C GLN A 51 -5.01 9.09 -1.70
N ASP A 52 -4.85 9.74 -2.85
CA ASP A 52 -4.47 9.08 -4.09
C ASP A 52 -3.09 8.43 -3.97
N TYR A 53 -2.13 9.12 -3.34
CA TYR A 53 -0.80 8.58 -3.08
C TYR A 53 -0.86 7.37 -2.15
N GLN A 54 -1.59 7.47 -1.03
CA GLN A 54 -1.79 6.36 -0.09
C GLN A 54 -2.44 5.15 -0.78
N GLN A 55 -3.46 5.38 -1.61
CA GLN A 55 -4.13 4.30 -2.32
C GLN A 55 -3.17 3.61 -3.30
N ARG A 56 -2.36 4.38 -4.04
CA ARG A 56 -1.35 3.85 -4.97
C ARG A 56 -0.29 3.05 -4.24
N SER A 57 0.21 3.52 -3.10
CA SER A 57 1.21 2.81 -2.32
C SER A 57 0.67 1.49 -1.79
N VAL A 58 -0.55 1.47 -1.24
CA VAL A 58 -1.21 0.23 -0.80
C VAL A 58 -1.42 -0.75 -1.97
N MET A 59 -1.91 -0.26 -3.11
CA MET A 59 -2.08 -1.09 -4.30
C MET A 59 -0.75 -1.68 -4.79
N GLN A 60 0.32 -0.90 -4.77
CA GLN A 60 1.65 -1.36 -5.16
C GLN A 60 2.19 -2.42 -4.19
N ALA A 61 2.00 -2.22 -2.89
CA ALA A 61 2.37 -3.20 -1.86
C ALA A 61 1.68 -4.55 -2.10
N GLN A 62 0.37 -4.51 -2.34
CA GLN A 62 -0.43 -5.72 -2.61
C GLN A 62 0.03 -6.44 -3.88
N LYS A 63 0.32 -5.69 -4.96
CA LYS A 63 0.87 -6.26 -6.20
C LYS A 63 2.23 -6.93 -5.97
N ASN A 64 3.12 -6.28 -5.23
CA ASN A 64 4.45 -6.82 -4.92
C ASN A 64 4.34 -8.11 -4.09
N LEU A 65 3.44 -8.14 -3.10
CA LEU A 65 3.19 -9.35 -2.29
C LEU A 65 2.58 -10.48 -3.12
N GLY A 66 1.57 -10.19 -3.95
CA GLY A 66 1.00 -11.17 -4.87
C GLY A 66 2.04 -11.74 -5.85
N ARG A 67 2.94 -10.89 -6.34
CA ARG A 67 4.05 -11.28 -7.20
C ARG A 67 5.05 -12.19 -6.47
N ALA A 68 5.42 -11.83 -5.24
CA ALA A 68 6.29 -12.65 -4.41
C ALA A 68 5.67 -14.03 -4.10
N GLN A 69 4.36 -14.08 -3.84
CA GLN A 69 3.63 -15.34 -3.66
C GLN A 69 3.72 -16.22 -4.92
N GLN A 70 3.49 -15.65 -6.11
CA GLN A 70 3.57 -16.39 -7.37
C GLN A 70 4.97 -16.97 -7.58
N ILE A 71 6.01 -16.16 -7.35
CA ILE A 71 7.40 -16.59 -7.50
C ILE A 71 7.74 -17.67 -6.48
N PHE A 72 7.31 -17.52 -5.22
CA PHE A 72 7.48 -18.53 -4.18
C PHE A 72 6.90 -19.89 -4.60
N LEU A 73 5.67 -19.90 -5.11
CA LEU A 73 5.01 -21.13 -5.57
C LEU A 73 5.71 -21.74 -6.79
N GLN A 74 6.09 -20.92 -7.77
CA GLN A 74 6.75 -21.37 -8.99
C GLN A 74 8.14 -21.96 -8.71
N TYR A 75 8.89 -21.36 -7.79
CA TYR A 75 10.26 -21.77 -7.46
C TYR A 75 10.34 -22.64 -6.20
N HIS A 76 9.21 -23.09 -5.65
CA HIS A 76 9.15 -23.80 -4.36
C HIS A 76 10.10 -25.00 -4.32
N ALA A 77 9.98 -25.94 -5.26
CA ALA A 77 10.78 -27.15 -5.29
C ALA A 77 12.29 -26.89 -5.44
N ARG A 78 12.68 -25.76 -6.05
CA ARG A 78 14.07 -25.42 -6.35
C ARG A 78 14.73 -24.59 -5.25
N CYS A 79 14.05 -23.53 -4.81
CA CYS A 79 14.62 -22.51 -3.92
C CYS A 79 14.08 -22.59 -2.50
N PHE A 80 12.88 -23.15 -2.30
CA PHE A 80 12.13 -23.03 -1.04
C PHE A 80 11.56 -24.36 -0.54
N TRP A 81 12.18 -25.48 -0.90
CA TRP A 81 11.73 -26.83 -0.57
C TRP A 81 11.60 -27.06 0.95
N HIS A 82 12.33 -26.28 1.75
CA HIS A 82 12.31 -26.30 3.21
C HIS A 82 11.17 -25.48 3.85
N LEU A 83 10.38 -24.74 3.06
CA LEU A 83 9.21 -23.99 3.53
C LEU A 83 7.91 -24.72 3.17
N LYS A 84 6.84 -24.45 3.91
CA LYS A 84 5.51 -24.99 3.60
C LYS A 84 5.01 -24.41 2.27
N LYS A 85 4.50 -25.25 1.38
CA LYS A 85 4.07 -24.85 0.03
C LYS A 85 2.86 -23.91 0.04
N ASP A 86 2.00 -24.06 1.04
CA ASP A 86 0.80 -23.25 1.31
C ASP A 86 1.08 -22.02 2.19
N LEU A 87 2.35 -21.67 2.41
CA LEU A 87 2.72 -20.48 3.17
C LEU A 87 2.21 -19.21 2.47
N GLU A 88 1.47 -18.40 3.23
CA GLU A 88 1.07 -17.05 2.80
C GLU A 88 2.25 -16.08 2.97
N ILE A 89 2.70 -15.52 1.86
CA ILE A 89 3.83 -14.60 1.80
C ILE A 89 3.39 -13.21 2.23
N THR A 90 3.96 -12.78 3.36
CA THR A 90 3.86 -11.41 3.87
C THR A 90 5.18 -10.64 3.65
N SER A 91 5.18 -9.34 3.91
CA SER A 91 6.36 -8.48 3.74
C SER A 91 7.59 -8.98 4.53
N ALA A 92 7.38 -9.68 5.65
CA ALA A 92 8.45 -10.25 6.47
C ALA A 92 9.21 -11.40 5.78
N HIS A 93 8.59 -12.05 4.79
CA HIS A 93 9.18 -13.19 4.07
C HIS A 93 9.98 -12.77 2.84
N ILE A 94 9.81 -11.53 2.36
CA ILE A 94 10.47 -11.03 1.16
C ILE A 94 11.99 -11.19 1.20
N PRO A 95 12.71 -10.87 2.31
CA PRO A 95 14.15 -11.05 2.36
C PRO A 95 14.59 -12.52 2.16
N ILE A 96 13.84 -13.48 2.74
CA ILE A 96 14.13 -14.91 2.60
C ILE A 96 13.86 -15.36 1.15
N ILE A 97 12.81 -14.84 0.52
CA ILE A 97 12.50 -15.12 -0.89
C ILE A 97 13.61 -14.60 -1.80
N GLN A 98 14.02 -13.35 -1.63
CA GLN A 98 15.11 -12.75 -2.39
C GLN A 98 16.41 -13.55 -2.24
N GLU A 99 16.76 -13.93 -1.02
CA GLU A 99 17.97 -14.72 -0.75
C GLU A 99 17.91 -16.10 -1.40
N GLY A 100 16.80 -16.83 -1.25
CA GLY A 100 16.64 -18.14 -1.88
C GLY A 100 16.70 -18.08 -3.40
N LEU A 101 16.10 -17.05 -4.01
CA LEU A 101 16.18 -16.82 -5.46
C LEU A 101 17.60 -16.52 -5.93
N ARG A 102 18.34 -15.65 -5.23
CA ARG A 102 19.74 -15.32 -5.56
C ARG A 102 20.64 -16.53 -5.43
N LYS A 103 20.45 -17.34 -4.39
CA LYS A 103 21.32 -18.48 -4.07
C LYS A 103 21.05 -19.71 -4.94
N PHE A 104 19.78 -20.01 -5.25
CA PHE A 104 19.41 -21.28 -5.89
C PHE A 104 18.68 -21.10 -7.23
N GLY A 105 18.15 -19.91 -7.53
CA GLY A 105 17.34 -19.64 -8.71
C GLY A 105 18.13 -19.38 -10.00
N GLY A 106 19.46 -19.28 -9.94
CA GLY A 106 20.31 -19.00 -11.09
C GLY A 106 20.13 -17.56 -11.62
N LEU A 107 20.42 -17.35 -12.91
CA LEU A 107 20.31 -16.02 -13.52
C LEU A 107 18.90 -15.44 -13.42
N GLU A 108 17.88 -16.25 -13.72
CA GLU A 108 16.49 -15.82 -13.63
C GLU A 108 16.06 -15.56 -12.18
N GLY A 109 16.54 -16.36 -11.23
CA GLY A 109 16.34 -16.10 -9.80
C GLY A 109 16.93 -14.75 -9.36
N MET A 110 18.15 -14.42 -9.80
CA MET A 110 18.74 -13.10 -9.51
C MET A 110 17.92 -11.96 -10.09
N ARG A 111 17.41 -12.11 -11.33
CA ARG A 111 16.53 -11.11 -11.96
C ARG A 111 15.23 -10.92 -11.17
N LEU A 112 14.57 -12.02 -10.81
CA LEU A 112 13.32 -12.00 -10.03
C LEU A 112 13.54 -11.42 -8.62
N ALA A 113 14.67 -11.70 -7.99
CA ALA A 113 15.02 -11.12 -6.68
C ALA A 113 15.25 -9.61 -6.74
N ALA A 114 15.67 -9.06 -7.88
CA ALA A 114 15.79 -7.63 -8.10
C ALA A 114 14.46 -6.96 -8.50
N GLU A 115 13.53 -7.73 -9.07
CA GLU A 115 12.17 -7.27 -9.42
C GLU A 115 11.31 -7.05 -8.16
N ILE A 116 11.47 -7.91 -7.14
CA ILE A 116 10.76 -7.79 -5.86
C ILE A 116 11.47 -6.73 -5.01
N ASN A 117 10.88 -5.53 -4.89
CA ASN A 117 11.34 -4.49 -3.95
C ASN A 117 10.38 -4.30 -2.76
N LEU A 118 10.97 -3.96 -1.62
CA LEU A 118 10.27 -3.64 -0.36
C LEU A 118 9.91 -2.15 -0.22
N ASP A 119 10.31 -1.32 -1.18
CA ASP A 119 10.18 0.13 -1.06
C ASP A 119 8.73 0.57 -1.31
N LEU A 120 8.12 1.06 -0.23
CA LEU A 120 6.94 1.95 -0.22
C LEU A 120 7.39 3.34 0.20
#